data_AF-A0A9X2FB48-F1
#
_entry.id   AF-A0A9X2FB48-F1
#
_cell.length_a   1.000
_cell.length_b   1.000
_cell.length_c   1.000
_cell.angle_alpha   90.00
_cell.angle_beta   90.00
_cell.angle_gamma   90.00
#
_symmetry.space_group_name_H-M   'P 1'
#
loop_
_entity.id
_entity.type
_entity.pdbx_description
1 polymer ?
#
loop_
_entity_poly.entity_id
_entity_poly.type
_entity_poly.pdbx_seq_one_letter_code
_entity_poly.pdbx_strand_id
1 'polypeptide(L)'
;MKLESEQGGVIDTPASVDIERVVHALDGEVNTFAILTKVPLTYIQTRVVDGQFELEYQNGDTDQHYQADRLVSRDEVVQAFSLYAKDDDAWQGLVEWQPLDLSSEPVVHEESLQSSGGCTGVVLLAVVLSVLTWAVV
;
A
#
# COMPACT_ATOMS: atom_id res chain seq x y z
N MET A 1 -6.94 -2.98 -14.73
CA MET A 1 -6.74 -1.93 -13.72
C MET A 1 -7.92 -1.92 -12.77
N LYS A 2 -7.65 -1.76 -11.47
CA LYS A 2 -8.63 -1.90 -10.39
C LYS A 2 -8.29 -0.93 -9.25
N LEU A 3 -9.29 -0.22 -8.72
CA LEU A 3 -9.16 0.64 -7.54
C LEU A 3 -9.88 -0.01 -6.35
N GLU A 4 -9.19 -0.06 -5.22
CA GLU A 4 -9.65 -0.64 -3.95
C GLU A 4 -9.41 0.33 -2.79
N SER A 5 -10.24 0.25 -1.77
CA SER A 5 -10.07 0.96 -0.50
C SER A 5 -10.51 0.10 0.68
N GLU A 6 -10.14 0.49 1.89
CA GLU A 6 -10.43 -0.29 3.11
C GLU A 6 -11.93 -0.50 3.37
N GLN A 7 -12.78 0.49 3.07
CA GLN A 7 -14.24 0.38 3.23
C GLN A 7 -14.90 -0.70 2.33
N GLY A 8 -14.12 -1.41 1.53
CA GLY A 8 -14.59 -2.40 0.59
C GLY A 8 -15.15 -1.74 -0.67
N GLY A 9 -15.34 -2.56 -1.69
CA GLY A 9 -15.70 -2.10 -3.03
C GLY A 9 -14.50 -2.14 -3.96
N VAL A 10 -14.74 -2.69 -5.14
CA VAL A 10 -13.77 -2.84 -6.21
C VAL A 10 -14.31 -2.08 -7.40
N ILE A 11 -13.53 -1.15 -7.94
CA ILE A 11 -13.89 -0.41 -9.15
C ILE A 11 -12.96 -0.88 -10.26
N ASP A 12 -13.53 -1.62 -11.21
CA ASP A 12 -12.82 -2.01 -12.42
C ASP A 12 -12.71 -0.82 -13.38
N THR A 13 -11.50 -0.56 -13.88
CA THR A 13 -11.23 0.54 -14.82
C THR A 13 -11.72 1.90 -14.30
N PRO A 14 -11.20 2.38 -13.15
CA PRO A 14 -11.69 3.59 -12.48
C PRO A 14 -11.51 4.85 -13.35
N ALA A 15 -12.49 5.74 -13.35
CA ALA A 15 -12.36 7.06 -13.92
C ALA A 15 -11.69 8.04 -12.93
N SER A 16 -11.24 9.21 -13.40
CA SER A 16 -10.66 10.24 -12.51
C SER A 16 -11.59 10.63 -11.34
N VAL A 17 -12.89 10.69 -11.59
CA VAL A 17 -13.89 10.98 -10.53
C VAL A 17 -13.97 9.90 -9.46
N ASP A 18 -13.71 8.64 -9.81
CA ASP A 18 -13.66 7.55 -8.84
C ASP A 18 -12.43 7.65 -7.95
N ILE A 19 -11.28 7.97 -8.55
CA ILE A 19 -10.02 8.19 -7.83
C ILE A 19 -10.18 9.33 -6.82
N GLU A 20 -10.67 10.48 -7.29
CA GLU A 20 -10.91 11.65 -6.45
C GLU A 20 -11.86 11.29 -5.29
N ARG A 21 -13.01 10.69 -5.59
CA ARG A 21 -13.99 10.28 -4.58
C ARG A 21 -13.38 9.33 -3.54
N VAL A 22 -12.63 8.32 -3.96
CA VAL A 22 -12.04 7.33 -3.04
C VAL A 22 -10.97 7.96 -2.17
N VAL A 23 -10.05 8.73 -2.75
CA VAL A 23 -8.95 9.37 -2.00
C VAL A 23 -9.48 10.45 -1.03
N HIS A 24 -10.52 11.19 -1.40
CA HIS A 24 -11.18 12.14 -0.50
C HIS A 24 -11.93 11.48 0.65
N ALA A 25 -12.38 10.23 0.48
CA ALA A 25 -13.04 9.45 1.53
C ALA A 25 -12.05 8.81 2.52
N LEU A 26 -10.74 8.93 2.31
CA LEU A 26 -9.73 8.43 3.26
C LEU A 26 -9.68 9.35 4.49
N ASP A 27 -10.02 8.79 5.64
CA ASP A 27 -10.14 9.50 6.93
C ASP A 27 -9.09 9.08 7.96
N GLY A 28 -8.41 7.95 7.77
CA GLY A 28 -7.41 7.42 8.70
C GLY A 28 -7.99 6.72 9.94
N GLU A 29 -9.31 6.60 10.05
CA GLU A 29 -9.99 5.90 11.15
C GLU A 29 -10.64 4.60 10.67
N VAL A 30 -11.45 4.68 9.62
CA VAL A 30 -12.21 3.55 9.04
C VAL A 30 -11.79 3.29 7.60
N ASN A 31 -11.37 4.34 6.90
CA ASN A 31 -10.89 4.27 5.54
C ASN A 31 -9.45 4.79 5.49
N THR A 32 -8.50 3.89 5.71
CA THR A 32 -7.11 4.27 5.93
C THR A 32 -6.24 4.13 4.69
N PHE A 33 -6.62 3.32 3.70
CA PHE A 33 -5.80 3.10 2.51
C PHE A 33 -6.61 3.01 1.20
N ALA A 34 -5.92 3.29 0.10
CA ALA A 34 -6.39 3.01 -1.25
C ALA A 34 -5.27 2.44 -2.12
N ILE A 35 -5.61 1.50 -3.01
CA ILE A 35 -4.68 0.83 -3.92
C ILE A 35 -5.24 0.89 -5.34
N LEU A 36 -4.45 1.38 -6.28
CA LEU A 36 -4.74 1.35 -7.72
C LEU A 36 -3.79 0.37 -8.42
N THR A 37 -4.30 -0.81 -8.73
CA THR A 37 -3.54 -1.90 -9.36
C THR A 37 -3.74 -1.89 -10.87
N LYS A 38 -2.66 -1.93 -11.66
CA LYS A 38 -2.74 -2.14 -13.11
C LYS A 38 -2.88 -3.62 -13.44
N VAL A 39 -1.94 -4.39 -12.93
CA VAL A 39 -1.78 -5.85 -13.05
C VAL A 39 -1.18 -6.38 -11.73
N PRO A 40 -1.19 -7.70 -11.47
CA PRO A 40 -0.57 -8.24 -10.26
C PRO A 40 0.85 -7.72 -10.07
N LEU A 41 1.20 -7.34 -8.84
CA LEU A 41 2.50 -6.77 -8.45
C LEU A 41 2.86 -5.40 -9.06
N THR A 42 1.96 -4.77 -9.82
CA THR A 42 2.15 -3.43 -10.37
C THR A 42 1.01 -2.51 -9.93
N TYR A 43 1.28 -1.64 -8.95
CA TYR A 43 0.29 -0.77 -8.33
C TYR A 43 0.91 0.53 -7.79
N ILE A 44 0.06 1.53 -7.57
CA ILE A 44 0.33 2.67 -6.68
C ILE A 44 -0.65 2.58 -5.50
N GLN A 45 -0.20 2.87 -4.29
CA GLN A 45 -1.02 2.84 -3.10
C GLN A 45 -0.76 4.02 -2.19
N THR A 46 -1.71 4.29 -1.30
CA THR A 46 -1.56 5.30 -0.26
C THR A 46 -2.19 4.84 1.05
N ARG A 47 -1.68 5.38 2.16
CA ARG A 47 -2.25 5.21 3.50
C ARG A 47 -2.23 6.53 4.26
N VAL A 48 -3.28 6.81 5.03
CA VAL A 48 -3.34 7.98 5.92
C VAL A 48 -2.42 7.79 7.12
N VAL A 49 -1.55 8.76 7.38
CA VAL A 49 -0.65 8.84 8.54
C VAL A 49 -0.66 10.26 9.07
N ASP A 50 -1.07 10.44 10.34
CA ASP A 50 -1.15 11.74 11.03
C ASP A 50 -1.87 12.84 10.24
N GLY A 51 -2.92 12.47 9.49
CA GLY A 51 -3.71 13.38 8.66
C GLY A 51 -3.08 13.75 7.30
N GLN A 52 -1.91 13.20 6.99
CA GLN A 52 -1.26 13.22 5.68
C GLN A 52 -1.24 11.80 5.08
N PHE A 53 -0.44 11.59 4.04
CA PHE A 53 -0.46 10.34 3.27
C PHE A 53 0.95 9.79 3.04
N GLU A 54 1.17 8.53 3.39
CA GLU A 54 2.25 7.73 2.81
C GLU A 54 1.83 7.35 1.38
N LEU A 55 2.76 7.45 0.44
CA LEU A 55 2.53 7.11 -0.97
C LEU A 55 3.62 6.13 -1.42
N GLU A 56 3.19 5.03 -2.02
CA GLU A 56 4.06 3.91 -2.40
C GLU A 56 3.68 3.39 -3.79
N TYR A 57 4.62 2.78 -4.49
CA TYR A 57 4.32 2.01 -5.69
C TYR A 57 5.23 0.79 -5.83
N GLN A 58 4.70 -0.26 -6.43
CA GLN A 58 5.46 -1.43 -6.82
C GLN A 58 5.38 -1.63 -8.33
N ASN A 59 6.48 -2.03 -8.96
CA ASN A 59 6.56 -2.21 -10.41
C ASN A 59 6.95 -3.63 -10.83
N GLY A 60 6.09 -4.62 -10.56
CA GLY A 60 6.22 -5.98 -11.08
C GLY A 60 6.94 -6.95 -10.14
N ASP A 61 7.90 -6.47 -9.36
CA ASP A 61 8.59 -7.25 -8.32
C ASP A 61 8.67 -6.47 -7.00
N THR A 62 8.78 -7.20 -5.90
CA THR A 62 8.98 -6.69 -4.54
C THR A 62 10.30 -5.94 -4.34
N ASP A 63 11.35 -6.24 -5.12
CA ASP A 63 12.60 -5.45 -5.12
C ASP A 63 12.46 -4.11 -5.86
N GLN A 64 11.36 -3.94 -6.60
CA GLN A 64 10.93 -2.73 -7.29
C GLN A 64 9.76 -2.08 -6.55
N HIS A 65 9.85 -2.03 -5.22
CA HIS A 65 8.93 -1.33 -4.34
C HIS A 65 9.58 -0.04 -3.85
N TYR A 66 8.83 1.06 -3.93
CA TYR A 66 9.31 2.39 -3.57
C TYR A 66 8.28 3.13 -2.72
N GLN A 67 8.77 3.99 -1.85
CA GLN A 67 7.98 4.91 -1.03
C GLN A 67 8.42 6.35 -1.30
N ALA A 68 7.49 7.29 -1.24
CA ALA A 68 7.80 8.71 -1.26
C ALA A 68 8.68 9.09 -0.06
N ASP A 69 9.64 9.98 -0.25
CA ASP A 69 10.59 10.41 0.79
C ASP A 69 9.98 11.22 1.94
N ARG A 70 8.71 11.60 1.80
CA ARG A 70 7.91 12.34 2.79
C ARG A 70 6.44 11.97 2.72
N LEU A 71 5.70 12.36 3.75
CA LEU A 71 4.25 12.40 3.69
C LEU A 71 3.78 13.43 2.65
N VAL A 72 2.79 13.05 1.87
CA VAL A 72 2.21 13.87 0.81
C VAL A 72 0.82 14.38 1.22
N SER A 73 0.39 15.45 0.55
CA SER A 73 -0.96 15.97 0.67
C SER A 73 -1.96 15.12 -0.11
N ARG A 74 -3.24 15.25 0.23
CA ARG A 74 -4.32 14.56 -0.49
C ARG A 74 -4.32 14.90 -1.99
N ASP A 75 -4.08 16.17 -2.34
CA ASP A 75 -4.08 16.62 -3.72
C ASP A 75 -2.95 15.97 -4.53
N GLU A 76 -1.78 15.79 -3.91
CA GLU A 76 -0.65 15.07 -4.51
C GLU A 76 -0.99 13.58 -4.74
N VAL A 77 -1.69 12.93 -3.80
CA VAL A 77 -2.20 11.56 -3.99
C VAL A 77 -3.15 11.48 -5.18
N VAL A 78 -4.16 12.37 -5.23
CA VAL A 78 -5.15 12.40 -6.32
C VAL A 78 -4.45 12.59 -7.66
N GLN A 79 -3.47 13.50 -7.71
CA GLN A 79 -2.71 13.78 -8.93
C GLN A 79 -1.87 12.57 -9.36
N ALA A 80 -1.12 11.96 -8.43
CA ALA A 80 -0.29 10.79 -8.71
C ALA A 80 -1.13 9.60 -9.19
N PHE A 81 -2.23 9.28 -8.49
CA PHE A 81 -3.15 8.21 -8.91
C PHE A 81 -3.76 8.49 -10.28
N SER A 82 -4.16 9.74 -10.55
CA SER A 82 -4.79 10.12 -11.82
C SER A 82 -3.84 10.01 -13.02
N LEU A 83 -2.57 10.38 -12.84
CA LEU A 83 -1.54 10.24 -13.87
C LEU A 83 -1.14 8.77 -14.05
N TYR A 84 -0.97 8.04 -12.94
CA TYR A 84 -0.71 6.60 -12.97
C TYR A 84 -1.81 5.83 -13.73
N ALA A 85 -3.08 6.17 -13.50
CA ALA A 85 -4.23 5.58 -14.18
C ALA A 85 -4.24 5.81 -15.71
N LYS A 86 -3.54 6.84 -16.19
CA LYS A 86 -3.47 7.23 -17.61
C LYS A 86 -2.20 6.73 -18.30
N ASP A 87 -1.37 5.95 -17.63
CA ASP A 87 -0.03 5.56 -18.10
C ASP A 87 0.86 6.79 -18.40
N ASP A 88 0.69 7.88 -17.65
CA ASP A 88 1.50 9.09 -17.79
C ASP A 88 2.59 9.14 -16.71
N ASP A 89 3.83 8.81 -17.07
CA ASP A 89 4.97 8.69 -16.16
C ASP A 89 5.34 9.99 -15.40
N ALA A 90 4.71 11.12 -15.71
CA ALA A 90 4.88 12.36 -14.96
C ALA A 90 4.58 12.22 -13.45
N TRP A 91 3.79 11.23 -13.02
CA TRP A 91 3.55 10.96 -11.60
C TRP A 91 4.84 10.65 -10.82
N GLN A 92 5.85 10.07 -11.47
CA GLN A 92 7.13 9.75 -10.83
C GLN A 92 7.92 11.00 -10.44
N GLY A 93 7.68 12.13 -11.11
CA GLY A 93 8.34 13.41 -10.83
C GLY A 93 7.60 14.30 -9.84
N LEU A 94 6.46 13.87 -9.29
CA LEU A 94 5.70 14.67 -8.31
C LEU A 94 6.35 14.70 -6.94
N VAL A 95 7.10 13.64 -6.60
CA VAL A 95 7.80 13.45 -5.33
C VAL A 95 9.10 12.70 -5.58
N GLU A 96 10.02 12.74 -4.61
CA GLU A 96 11.21 11.91 -4.63
C GLU A 96 10.87 10.52 -4.09
N TRP A 97 11.39 9.47 -4.74
CA TRP A 97 11.11 8.08 -4.40
C TRP A 97 12.35 7.40 -3.84
N GLN A 98 12.17 6.62 -2.78
CA GLN A 98 13.22 5.79 -2.18
C GLN A 98 12.83 4.32 -2.28
N PRO A 99 13.77 3.40 -2.56
CA PRO A 99 13.51 1.98 -2.48
C PRO A 99 13.02 1.60 -1.08
N LEU A 100 11.94 0.81 -1.01
CA LEU A 100 11.40 0.28 0.22
C LEU A 100 11.93 -1.15 0.43
N ASP A 101 12.88 -1.29 1.36
CA ASP A 101 13.50 -2.58 1.66
C ASP A 101 12.62 -3.41 2.62
N LEU A 102 11.88 -4.36 2.06
CA LEU A 102 11.06 -5.32 2.81
C LEU A 102 11.86 -6.51 3.37
N SER A 103 13.17 -6.59 3.12
CA SER A 103 14.04 -7.70 3.57
C SER A 103 14.55 -7.56 5.01
N SER A 104 14.09 -6.52 5.72
CA SER A 104 14.34 -6.37 7.15
C SER A 104 13.62 -7.50 7.92
N GLU A 105 14.29 -8.63 8.13
CA GLU A 105 13.89 -9.61 9.13
C GLU A 105 13.68 -8.87 10.47
N PRO A 106 12.67 -9.24 11.28
CA PRO A 106 12.53 -8.65 12.60
C PRO A 106 13.86 -8.87 13.32
N VAL A 107 14.46 -7.79 13.82
CA VAL A 107 15.56 -7.88 14.77
C VAL A 107 15.02 -8.67 15.95
N VAL A 108 15.29 -9.98 15.96
CA VAL A 108 15.03 -10.84 17.09
C VAL A 108 16.02 -10.36 18.15
N HIS A 109 15.58 -9.41 18.97
CA HIS A 109 16.20 -9.21 20.26
C HIS A 109 16.00 -10.52 21.02
N GLU A 110 17.03 -11.36 21.03
CA GLU A 110 17.15 -12.46 21.98
C GLU A 110 17.25 -11.83 23.38
N GLU A 111 16.11 -11.43 23.93
CA GLU A 111 15.98 -11.21 25.36
C GLU A 111 16.17 -12.55 26.05
N SER A 112 17.41 -12.78 26.47
CA SER A 112 17.82 -13.53 27.65
C SER A 112 16.62 -13.98 28.50
N LEU A 113 16.32 -15.27 28.40
CA LEU A 113 15.42 -16.05 29.25
C LEU A 113 15.39 -15.55 30.71
N GLN A 114 14.28 -14.98 31.14
CA GLN A 114 13.85 -15.02 32.54
C GLN A 114 12.31 -15.03 32.63
N SER A 115 11.79 -16.26 32.64
CA SER A 115 10.84 -16.75 33.66
C SER A 115 9.74 -15.79 34.12
N SER A 116 8.53 -15.99 33.61
CA SER A 116 7.34 -16.45 34.37
C SER A 116 6.05 -15.78 33.91
N GLY A 117 5.11 -16.62 33.45
CA GLY A 117 3.67 -16.45 33.63
C GLY A 117 2.93 -15.38 32.81
N GLY A 118 1.98 -15.83 31.99
CA GLY A 118 0.78 -15.02 31.68
C GLY A 118 0.49 -14.84 30.19
N CYS A 119 -0.50 -15.57 29.70
CA CYS A 119 -1.10 -15.43 28.37
C CYS A 119 -1.75 -14.05 28.18
N THR A 120 -1.36 -13.31 27.14
CA THR A 120 -2.14 -12.34 26.32
C THR A 120 -1.12 -11.68 25.40
N GLY A 121 -1.11 -11.86 24.08
CA GLY A 121 -2.19 -11.59 23.14
C GLY A 121 -1.67 -10.54 22.16
N VAL A 122 -0.90 -10.97 21.15
CA VAL A 122 -0.56 -10.11 20.01
C VAL A 122 -1.28 -10.70 18.81
N VAL A 123 -2.31 -9.99 18.37
CA VAL A 123 -3.02 -10.25 17.12
C VAL A 123 -2.04 -9.94 15.99
N LEU A 124 -1.33 -10.96 15.55
CA LEU A 124 -0.65 -10.94 14.25
C LEU A 124 -1.74 -11.05 13.19
N LEU A 125 -2.06 -9.92 12.56
CA LEU A 125 -2.87 -9.86 11.35
C LEU A 125 -2.01 -10.43 10.22
N ALA A 126 -1.98 -11.76 10.13
CA ALA A 126 -1.37 -12.47 9.02
C ALA A 126 -2.17 -12.17 7.76
N VAL A 127 -1.60 -11.38 6.85
CA VAL A 127 -2.10 -11.25 5.48
C VAL A 127 -1.88 -12.60 4.80
N VAL A 128 -2.93 -13.39 4.74
CA VAL A 128 -2.96 -14.66 4.01
C VAL A 128 -3.09 -14.34 2.52
N LEU A 129 -1.97 -14.15 1.84
CA LEU A 129 -1.92 -14.30 0.38
C LEU A 129 -1.78 -15.78 0.05
N SER A 130 -2.92 -16.48 -0.05
CA SER A 130 -2.97 -17.81 -0.63
C SER A 130 -2.80 -17.69 -2.15
N VAL A 131 -1.56 -17.78 -2.63
CA VAL A 131 -1.28 -18.14 -4.02
C VAL A 131 -0.85 -19.60 -4.02
N LEU A 132 -1.78 -20.49 -4.35
CA LEU A 132 -1.45 -21.86 -4.76
C LEU A 132 -2.21 -22.19 -6.04
N THR A 133 -1.53 -21.94 -7.16
CA THR A 133 -1.73 -22.61 -8.43
C THR A 133 -0.33 -23.02 -8.95
N TRP A 134 0.03 -24.22 -9.45
CA TRP A 134 -0.64 -25.46 -9.90
C TRP A 134 0.40 -26.63 -9.99
N ALA A 135 -0.13 -27.86 -10.06
CA ALA A 135 0.29 -29.00 -10.92
C ALA A 135 1.35 -30.05 -10.50
N VAL A 136 1.16 -31.24 -11.13
CA VAL A 136 2.04 -32.43 -11.33
C VAL A 136 1.75 -33.56 -10.31
N VAL A 137 1.23 -34.77 -10.64
CA VAL A 137 1.24 -35.67 -11.83
C VAL A 137 -0.14 -36.32 -12.00
#